data_AF-A0A2E9F5S8-F1
#
_entry.id   AF-A0A2E9F5S8-F1
#
_cell.length_a   1.000
_cell.length_b   1.000
_cell.length_c   1.000
_cell.angle_alpha   90.00
_cell.angle_beta   90.00
_cell.angle_gamma   90.00
#
_symmetry.space_group_name_H-M   'P 1'
#
loop_
_entity.id
_entity.type
_entity.pdbx_description
1 polymer ?
#
loop_
_entity_poly.entity_id
_entity_poly.type
_entity_poly.pdbx_seq_one_letter_code
_entity_poly.pdbx_strand_id
1 'polypeptide(L)'
;MFTKIEEWISLAREKVKSEGVRQNDLDQLEQILQVKCSRQRLLYLQATTPSIRSNVIGMAQHEPVNGAITQIEPDTDDWKYQTVHDAIVDGWQAIFFPGQRTSFDDQEIDILGYEFILQKMEIYDE
;
A
#
# COMPACT_ATOMS: atom_id res chain seq x y z
N MET A 1 3.73 4.66 -16.21
CA MET A 1 3.62 5.92 -16.98
C MET A 1 4.58 6.07 -18.18
N PHE A 2 5.75 5.41 -18.19
CA PHE A 2 6.82 5.60 -19.20
C PHE A 2 6.36 5.61 -20.67
N THR A 3 5.46 4.71 -21.07
CA THR A 3 5.02 4.60 -22.48
C THR A 3 4.30 5.85 -22.99
N LYS A 4 3.47 6.50 -22.16
CA LYS A 4 2.76 7.73 -22.54
C LYS A 4 3.71 8.94 -22.63
N ILE A 5 4.72 8.99 -21.76
CA ILE A 5 5.76 10.03 -21.79
C ILE A 5 6.65 9.83 -23.03
N GLU A 6 7.03 8.61 -23.35
CA GLU A 6 7.82 8.27 -24.54
C GLU A 6 7.08 8.61 -25.84
N GLU A 7 5.79 8.30 -25.91
CA GLU A 7 4.91 8.70 -27.01
C GLU A 7 4.83 10.23 -27.14
N TRP A 8 4.59 10.94 -26.02
CA TRP A 8 4.54 12.39 -26.01
C TRP A 8 5.87 13.02 -26.44
N ILE A 9 7.01 12.53 -25.93
CA ILE A 9 8.35 12.99 -26.30
C ILE A 9 8.59 12.79 -27.81
N SER A 10 8.16 11.67 -28.36
CA SER A 10 8.31 11.38 -29.80
C SER A 10 7.50 12.35 -30.65
N LEU A 11 6.25 12.62 -30.27
CA LEU A 11 5.39 13.59 -30.94
C LEU A 11 5.92 15.02 -30.83
N ALA A 12 6.40 15.40 -29.64
CA ALA A 12 6.99 16.72 -29.40
C ALA A 12 8.24 16.92 -30.27
N ARG A 13 9.11 15.90 -30.39
CA ARG A 13 10.29 15.96 -31.26
C ARG A 13 9.96 16.17 -32.73
N GLU A 14 8.88 15.56 -33.23
CA GLU A 14 8.41 15.81 -34.60
C GLU A 14 7.84 17.21 -34.75
N LYS A 15 7.02 17.67 -33.79
CA LYS A 15 6.49 19.05 -33.80
C LYS A 15 7.56 20.13 -33.76
N VAL A 16 8.64 19.93 -33.01
CA VAL A 16 9.78 20.86 -32.97
C VAL A 16 10.36 21.09 -34.38
N LYS A 17 10.34 20.07 -35.24
CA LYS A 17 10.87 20.18 -36.62
C LYS A 17 9.93 20.92 -37.57
N SER A 18 8.62 20.93 -37.30
CA SER A 18 7.62 21.50 -38.21
C SER A 18 7.06 22.85 -37.75
N GLU A 19 6.49 22.93 -36.55
CA GLU A 19 5.67 24.06 -36.09
C GLU A 19 5.99 24.54 -34.66
N GLY A 20 6.93 23.89 -33.97
CA GLY A 20 7.29 24.17 -32.58
C GLY A 20 6.31 23.58 -31.57
N VAL A 21 6.75 23.47 -30.32
CA VAL A 21 5.92 23.02 -29.19
C VAL A 21 5.07 24.20 -28.68
N ARG A 22 3.78 23.99 -28.46
CA ARG A 22 2.83 25.01 -27.98
C ARG A 22 2.48 24.79 -26.51
N GLN A 23 1.86 25.79 -25.89
CA GLN A 23 1.39 25.71 -24.49
C GLN A 23 0.50 24.48 -24.24
N ASN A 24 -0.45 24.20 -25.14
CA ASN A 24 -1.32 23.03 -25.01
C ASN A 24 -0.58 21.68 -25.04
N ASP A 25 0.60 21.62 -25.67
CA ASP A 25 1.44 20.42 -25.61
C ASP A 25 2.06 20.25 -24.22
N LEU A 26 2.46 21.36 -23.58
CA LEU A 26 2.97 21.37 -22.21
C LEU A 26 1.87 21.07 -21.19
N ASP A 27 0.66 21.60 -21.38
CA ASP A 27 -0.51 21.27 -20.56
C ASP A 27 -0.82 19.76 -20.61
N GLN A 28 -0.68 19.15 -21.80
CA GLN A 28 -0.83 17.70 -21.96
C GLN A 28 0.27 16.92 -21.20
N LEU A 29 1.53 17.41 -21.21
CA LEU A 29 2.61 16.79 -20.45
C LEU A 29 2.34 16.89 -18.94
N GLU A 30 1.90 18.04 -18.44
CA GLU A 30 1.51 18.20 -17.04
C GLU A 30 0.41 17.21 -16.64
N GLN A 31 -0.60 17.01 -17.49
CA GLN A 31 -1.63 16.00 -17.25
C GLN A 31 -1.09 14.57 -17.21
N ILE A 32 -0.14 14.23 -18.10
CA ILE A 32 0.50 12.90 -18.12
C ILE A 32 1.31 12.69 -16.83
N LEU A 33 2.02 13.72 -16.35
CA LEU A 33 2.79 13.70 -15.11
C LEU A 33 1.89 13.65 -13.87
N GLN A 34 0.72 14.27 -13.92
CA GLN A 34 -0.27 14.24 -12.85
C GLN A 34 -1.08 12.94 -12.78
N VAL A 35 -0.78 11.92 -13.60
CA VAL A 35 -1.42 10.60 -13.48
C VAL A 35 -0.97 9.95 -12.18
N LYS A 36 -1.71 10.30 -11.14
CA LYS A 36 -1.70 9.75 -9.81
C LYS A 36 -2.25 8.32 -9.88
N CYS A 37 -1.39 7.36 -9.59
CA CYS A 37 -1.79 5.96 -9.61
C CYS A 37 -2.40 5.61 -8.25
N SER A 38 -3.68 5.23 -8.24
CA SER A 38 -4.28 4.60 -7.07
C SER A 38 -3.65 3.22 -6.90
N ARG A 39 -2.94 3.01 -5.80
CA ARG A 39 -2.28 1.73 -5.50
C ARG A 39 -2.77 1.16 -4.18
N GLN A 40 -2.66 -0.14 -4.06
CA GLN A 40 -3.03 -0.89 -2.86
C GLN A 40 -1.88 -0.83 -1.86
N ARG A 41 -2.12 -0.22 -0.71
CA ARG A 41 -1.25 -0.32 0.46
C ARG A 41 -1.70 -1.50 1.31
N LEU A 42 -0.75 -2.25 1.87
CA LEU A 42 -1.05 -3.40 2.73
C LEU A 42 -0.60 -3.16 4.15
N LEU A 43 -1.39 -3.66 5.10
CA LEU A 43 -1.10 -3.67 6.52
C LEU A 43 -1.37 -5.06 7.07
N TYR A 44 -0.33 -5.66 7.63
CA TYR A 44 -0.36 -6.94 8.32
C TYR A 44 -0.43 -6.65 9.82
N LEU A 45 -1.43 -7.21 10.48
CA LEU A 45 -1.60 -7.13 11.92
C LEU A 45 -1.71 -8.53 12.50
N GLN A 46 -0.82 -8.85 13.43
CA GLN A 46 -0.91 -10.07 14.24
C GLN A 46 -1.54 -9.74 15.57
N ALA A 47 -2.51 -10.53 16.03
CA ALA A 47 -3.20 -10.30 17.28
C ALA A 47 -3.19 -11.53 18.20
N THR A 48 -3.41 -11.33 19.50
CA THR A 48 -3.41 -12.42 20.49
C THR A 48 -4.58 -13.39 20.36
N THR A 49 -5.70 -12.96 19.76
CA THR A 49 -6.91 -13.76 19.53
C THR A 49 -7.49 -13.42 18.15
N PRO A 50 -8.40 -14.24 17.58
CA PRO A 50 -8.98 -13.94 16.26
C PRO A 50 -10.02 -12.79 16.30
N SER A 51 -10.17 -12.10 17.42
CA SER A 51 -11.04 -10.93 17.54
C SER A 51 -10.37 -9.69 16.96
N ILE A 52 -11.11 -8.89 16.18
CA ILE A 52 -10.62 -7.58 15.70
C ILE A 52 -10.36 -6.58 16.84
N ARG A 53 -10.89 -6.86 18.04
CA ARG A 53 -10.69 -6.05 19.26
C ARG A 53 -9.52 -6.54 20.10
N SER A 54 -8.86 -7.62 19.69
CA SER A 54 -7.71 -8.16 20.39
C SER A 54 -6.51 -7.23 20.23
N ASN A 55 -5.65 -7.19 21.24
CA ASN A 55 -4.40 -6.47 21.17
C ASN A 55 -3.54 -7.00 20.02
N VAL A 56 -3.03 -6.08 19.21
CA VAL A 56 -2.00 -6.34 18.21
C VAL A 56 -0.70 -6.69 18.96
N ILE A 57 0.05 -7.63 18.41
CA ILE A 57 1.36 -8.12 18.87
C ILE A 57 2.40 -8.17 17.73
N GLY A 58 2.03 -7.69 16.55
CA GLY A 58 2.95 -7.50 15.43
C GLY A 58 2.28 -6.65 14.36
N MET A 59 3.03 -5.73 13.77
CA MET A 59 2.57 -4.85 12.71
C MET A 59 3.63 -4.72 11.61
N ALA A 60 3.21 -4.88 10.36
CA ALA A 60 4.06 -4.60 9.20
C ALA A 60 3.25 -3.90 8.11
N GLN A 61 3.75 -2.78 7.64
CA GLN A 61 3.10 -1.98 6.60
C GLN A 61 3.95 -2.00 5.33
N HIS A 62 3.30 -2.28 4.20
CA HIS A 62 3.95 -2.31 2.89
C HIS A 62 3.47 -1.14 2.05
N GLU A 63 4.41 -0.25 1.71
CA GLU A 63 4.16 0.85 0.78
C GLU A 63 4.28 0.36 -0.67
N PRO A 64 3.32 0.69 -1.55
CA PRO A 64 3.34 0.30 -2.96
C PRO A 64 4.22 1.25 -3.79
N VAL A 65 5.47 1.41 -3.38
CA VAL A 65 6.49 2.25 -4.03
C VAL A 65 7.78 1.46 -4.18
N ASN A 66 8.45 1.57 -5.33
CA ASN A 66 9.70 0.85 -5.58
C ASN A 66 10.78 1.26 -4.57
N GLY A 67 11.48 0.26 -4.02
CA GLY A 67 12.54 0.48 -3.02
C GLY A 67 12.04 0.81 -1.62
N ALA A 68 10.73 0.80 -1.38
CA ALA A 68 10.19 0.90 -0.03
C ALA A 68 10.67 -0.29 0.82
N ILE A 69 11.25 0.02 1.99
CA ILE A 69 11.64 -0.98 2.98
C ILE A 69 10.44 -1.19 3.89
N THR A 70 9.98 -2.44 4.02
CA THR A 70 8.96 -2.76 5.02
C THR A 70 9.56 -2.58 6.40
N GLN A 71 9.05 -1.60 7.13
CA GLN A 71 9.37 -1.44 8.53
C GLN A 71 8.51 -2.41 9.34
N ILE A 72 9.17 -3.35 10.02
CA ILE A 72 8.57 -4.14 11.09
C ILE A 72 8.85 -3.33 12.35
N GLU A 73 7.80 -2.82 12.99
CA GLU A 73 7.97 -2.02 14.20
C GLU A 73 8.25 -2.95 15.39
N PRO A 74 9.44 -2.90 16.02
CA PRO A 74 9.82 -3.86 17.06
C PRO A 74 9.19 -3.57 18.42
N ASP A 75 8.74 -2.34 18.67
CA ASP A 75 8.22 -1.87 19.97
C ASP A 75 6.70 -1.62 19.91
N THR A 76 5.95 -2.26 20.81
CA THR A 76 4.48 -2.26 20.85
C THR A 76 3.87 -0.91 21.21
N ASP A 77 4.60 -0.08 21.96
CA ASP A 77 4.11 1.21 22.48
C ASP A 77 4.05 2.30 21.41
N ASP A 78 4.80 2.14 20.31
CA ASP A 78 4.84 3.10 19.20
C ASP A 78 3.93 2.70 18.02
N TRP A 79 3.22 1.57 18.12
CA TRP A 79 2.36 1.11 17.04
C TRP A 79 1.14 2.01 16.85
N LYS A 80 0.94 2.44 15.60
CA LYS A 80 -0.19 3.26 15.18
C LYS A 80 -1.56 2.67 15.57
N TYR A 81 -1.68 1.35 15.61
CA TYR A 81 -2.94 0.67 15.95
C TYR A 81 -2.72 -0.35 17.06
N GLN A 82 -3.56 -0.25 18.10
CA GLN A 82 -3.54 -1.18 19.23
C GLN A 82 -4.44 -2.39 18.97
N THR A 83 -5.46 -2.23 18.12
CA THR A 83 -6.36 -3.28 17.66
C THR A 83 -6.58 -3.20 16.15
N VAL A 84 -6.98 -4.31 15.53
CA VAL A 84 -7.41 -4.33 14.12
C VAL A 84 -8.60 -3.39 13.89
N HIS A 85 -9.46 -3.24 14.90
CA HIS A 85 -10.58 -2.32 14.88
C HIS A 85 -10.13 -0.86 14.69
N ASP A 86 -9.02 -0.44 15.32
CA ASP A 86 -8.50 0.93 15.17
C ASP A 86 -8.09 1.21 13.73
N ALA A 87 -7.44 0.24 13.07
CA ALA A 87 -7.09 0.35 11.66
C ALA A 87 -8.35 0.43 10.77
N ILE A 88 -9.37 -0.37 11.07
CA ILE A 88 -10.65 -0.31 10.34
C ILE A 88 -11.30 1.07 10.48
N VAL A 89 -11.24 1.67 11.67
CA VAL A 89 -11.75 3.04 11.92
C VAL A 89 -10.94 4.09 11.13
N ASP A 90 -9.64 3.90 10.95
CA ASP A 90 -8.77 4.74 10.09
C ASP A 90 -9.00 4.50 8.57
N GLY A 91 -10.01 3.72 8.22
CA GLY A 91 -10.44 3.48 6.84
C GLY A 91 -9.72 2.32 6.14
N TRP A 92 -9.01 1.46 6.89
CA TRP A 92 -8.52 0.22 6.34
C TRP A 92 -9.64 -0.79 6.14
N GLN A 93 -9.50 -1.63 5.11
CA GLN A 93 -10.44 -2.68 4.77
C GLN A 93 -9.80 -4.05 4.99
N ALA A 94 -10.42 -4.91 5.78
CA ALA A 94 -9.95 -6.28 5.95
C ALA A 94 -10.14 -7.09 4.66
N ILE A 95 -9.05 -7.67 4.15
CA ILE A 95 -9.07 -8.58 2.98
C ILE A 95 -8.78 -10.03 3.38
N PHE A 96 -8.27 -10.24 4.59
CA PHE A 96 -8.04 -11.56 5.16
C PHE A 96 -8.35 -11.56 6.66
N PHE A 97 -9.09 -12.58 7.09
CA PHE A 97 -9.34 -12.89 8.50
C PHE A 97 -8.62 -14.18 8.87
N PRO A 98 -8.15 -14.32 10.11
CA PRO A 98 -7.45 -15.52 10.55
C PRO A 98 -8.35 -16.75 10.42
N GLY A 99 -7.78 -17.84 9.90
CA GLY A 99 -8.45 -19.13 9.77
C GLY A 99 -8.89 -19.69 11.13
N GLN A 100 -10.12 -20.16 11.25
CA GLN A 100 -10.70 -20.69 12.50
C GLN A 100 -10.31 -22.15 12.79
N ARG A 101 -9.46 -22.77 11.97
CA ARG A 101 -9.23 -24.23 11.97
C ARG A 101 -7.76 -24.59 11.82
N THR A 102 -6.97 -24.28 12.83
CA THR A 102 -5.72 -24.99 13.06
C THR A 102 -5.89 -25.72 14.38
N SER A 103 -6.04 -27.04 14.30
CA SER A 103 -5.86 -27.93 15.44
C SER A 103 -4.40 -27.83 15.83
N PHE A 104 -4.13 -26.97 16.78
CA PHE A 104 -2.81 -26.72 17.32
C PHE A 104 -2.50 -27.88 18.27
N ASP A 105 -1.57 -28.75 17.86
CA ASP A 105 -0.99 -29.76 18.76
C ASP A 105 -0.14 -29.01 19.79
N ASP A 106 -0.42 -29.20 21.07
CA ASP A 106 0.01 -28.36 22.21
C ASP A 106 1.54 -28.32 22.45
N GLN A 107 2.38 -28.82 21.53
CA GLN A 107 3.81 -29.01 21.78
C GLN A 107 4.78 -28.18 20.93
N GLU A 108 4.37 -27.50 19.84
CA GLU A 108 5.32 -26.67 19.05
C GLU A 108 4.67 -25.46 18.37
N ILE A 109 4.06 -24.55 19.14
CA ILE A 109 3.61 -23.26 18.58
C ILE A 109 4.25 -22.14 19.37
N ASP A 110 5.48 -21.83 18.99
CA ASP A 110 6.02 -20.49 19.21
C ASP A 110 5.19 -19.50 18.38
N ILE A 111 4.15 -18.94 19.01
CA ILE A 111 3.69 -17.55 18.89
C ILE A 111 3.55 -17.01 17.45
N LEU A 112 2.91 -17.74 16.54
CA LEU A 112 2.32 -17.12 15.35
C LEU A 112 0.91 -16.69 15.72
N GLY A 113 0.77 -15.43 16.15
CA GLY A 113 -0.51 -14.83 16.48
C GLY A 113 -1.52 -14.90 15.31
N TYR A 114 -2.74 -14.45 15.56
CA TYR A 114 -3.79 -14.44 14.55
C TYR A 114 -3.56 -13.30 13.56
N GLU A 115 -3.26 -13.65 12.31
CA GLU A 115 -2.96 -12.67 11.26
C GLU A 115 -4.23 -12.12 10.59
N PHE A 116 -4.27 -10.80 10.47
CA PHE A 116 -5.19 -10.04 9.65
C PHE A 116 -4.40 -9.31 8.57
N ILE A 117 -4.91 -9.34 7.34
CA ILE A 117 -4.36 -8.55 6.23
C ILE A 117 -5.40 -7.52 5.83
N LEU A 118 -4.99 -6.26 5.84
CA LEU A 118 -5.83 -5.11 5.53
C LEU A 118 -5.26 -4.40 4.30
N GLN A 119 -6.14 -3.75 3.56
CA GLN A 119 -5.79 -2.88 2.45
C GLN A 119 -6.30 -1.46 2.65
N LYS A 120 -5.61 -0.50 2.04
CA LYS A 120 -6.12 0.85 1.80
C LYS A 120 -5.73 1.27 0.38
N MET A 121 -6.69 1.79 -0.38
CA MET A 121 -6.41 2.35 -1.70
C MET A 121 -6.00 3.80 -1.51
N GLU A 122 -4.74 4.10 -1.78
CA GLU A 122 -4.20 5.46 -1.65
C GLU A 122 -3.58 5.90 -2.97
N ILE A 123 -3.53 7.21 -3.14
CA ILE A 123 -2.96 7.82 -4.32
C ILE A 123 -1.47 8.04 -4.07
N TYR A 124 -0.64 7.47 -4.94
CA TYR A 124 0.81 7.62 -4.88
C TYR A 124 1.34 8.33 -6.12
N ASP A 125 2.39 9.11 -5.92
CA ASP A 125 3.21 9.63 -7.01
C ASP A 125 4.02 8.46 -7.62
N GLU A 126 4.27 8.50 -8.93
CA GLU A 126 4.99 7.43 -9.64
C GLU A 126 6.50 7.45 -9.36
#